data_AF-A0A0K2SV91-F1
#
_entry.id   AF-A0A0K2SV91-F1
#
_cell.length_a   1.000
_cell.length_b   1.000
_cell.length_c   1.000
_cell.angle_alpha   90.00
_cell.angle_beta   90.00
_cell.angle_gamma   90.00
#
_symmetry.space_group_name_H-M   'P 1'
#
loop_
_entity.id
_entity.type
_entity.pdbx_description
1 polymer ?
#
loop_
_entity_poly.entity_id
_entity_poly.type
_entity_poly.pdbx_seq_one_letter_code
_entity_poly.pdbx_strand_id
1 'polypeptide(L)'
;MINYIGECWFLLFTICLVINIPENRGIKMLRVSVPDPLILGSAADLFCDFDMEGAQLYSVKWYKNGKEFFRYMADEIDPIDTLNVHGIYVDGMLNHIMSTPEKSFC
;
A
#
# COMPACT_ATOMS: atom_id res chain seq x y z
N MET A 1 -6.27 53.72 -15.12
CA MET A 1 -5.17 52.79 -15.48
C MET A 1 -4.42 52.17 -14.30
N ILE A 2 -4.62 52.62 -13.05
CA ILE A 2 -3.86 52.14 -11.87
C ILE A 2 -4.46 50.86 -11.24
N ASN A 3 -5.78 50.64 -11.39
CA ASN A 3 -6.47 49.50 -10.77
C ASN A 3 -6.03 48.13 -11.32
N TYR A 4 -5.61 48.06 -12.59
CA TYR A 4 -5.19 46.80 -13.23
C TYR A 4 -3.87 46.24 -12.70
N ILE A 5 -3.01 47.10 -12.13
CA ILE A 5 -1.70 46.69 -11.59
C ILE A 5 -1.85 45.96 -10.24
N GLY A 6 -2.81 46.37 -9.41
CA GLY A 6 -3.12 45.71 -8.14
C GLY A 6 -3.78 44.35 -8.36
N GLU A 7 -4.71 44.25 -9.31
CA GLU A 7 -5.37 43.00 -9.69
C GLU A 7 -4.35 41.98 -10.24
N CYS A 8 -3.41 42.40 -11.08
CA CYS A 8 -2.34 41.52 -11.57
C CYS A 8 -1.44 41.02 -10.43
N TRP A 9 -1.12 41.86 -9.44
CA TRP A 9 -0.35 41.42 -8.27
C TRP A 9 -1.13 40.39 -7.46
N PHE A 10 -2.41 40.63 -7.19
CA PHE A 10 -3.28 39.69 -6.48
C PHE A 10 -3.42 38.37 -7.24
N LEU A 11 -3.55 38.41 -8.57
CA LEU A 11 -3.60 37.22 -9.41
C LEU A 11 -2.26 36.46 -9.39
N LEU A 12 -1.12 37.14 -9.47
CA LEU A 12 0.19 36.50 -9.36
C LEU A 12 0.43 35.88 -7.98
N PHE A 13 -0.01 36.54 -6.90
CA PHE A 13 0.14 36.05 -5.54
C PHE A 13 -0.75 34.83 -5.27
N THR A 14 -1.99 34.86 -5.76
CA THR A 14 -2.91 33.72 -5.68
C THR A 14 -2.44 32.55 -6.54
N ILE A 15 -1.94 32.80 -7.76
CA ILE A 15 -1.30 31.76 -8.58
C ILE A 15 -0.12 31.15 -7.83
N CYS A 16 0.82 31.96 -7.31
CA CYS A 16 1.95 31.49 -6.51
C CYS A 16 1.54 30.61 -5.31
N LEU A 17 0.46 30.97 -4.61
CA LEU A 17 -0.06 30.16 -3.50
C LEU A 17 -0.60 28.80 -3.98
N VAL A 18 -1.20 28.74 -5.18
CA VAL A 18 -1.76 27.49 -5.76
C VAL A 18 -0.68 26.57 -6.34
N ILE A 19 0.41 27.10 -6.91
CA ILE A 19 1.51 26.25 -7.44
C ILE A 19 2.41 25.62 -6.36
N ASN A 20 2.33 26.07 -5.11
CA ASN A 20 3.10 25.50 -4.00
C ASN A 20 2.35 24.40 -3.23
N ILE A 21 1.23 23.89 -3.75
CA ILE A 21 0.54 22.77 -3.10
C ILE A 21 1.46 21.54 -3.23
N PRO A 22 1.97 20.97 -2.11
CA PRO A 22 2.74 19.74 -2.17
C PRO A 22 1.84 18.63 -2.72
N GLU A 23 2.34 17.92 -3.72
CA GLU A 23 1.70 16.72 -4.25
C GLU A 23 1.49 15.73 -3.09
N ASN A 24 0.24 15.35 -2.82
CA ASN A 24 -0.06 14.39 -1.78
C ASN A 24 0.32 12.99 -2.26
N ARG A 25 1.58 12.61 -2.04
CA ARG A 25 2.10 11.28 -2.33
C ARG A 25 1.62 10.32 -1.27
N GLY A 26 1.00 9.23 -1.69
CA GLY A 26 0.40 8.25 -0.79
C GLY A 26 0.52 6.86 -1.35
N ILE A 27 0.34 5.86 -0.51
CA ILE A 27 0.42 4.46 -0.93
C ILE A 27 -0.72 4.18 -1.92
N LYS A 28 -0.37 3.76 -3.14
CA LYS A 28 -1.33 3.36 -4.16
C LYS A 28 -1.34 1.85 -4.29
N MET A 29 -2.49 1.24 -4.05
CA MET A 29 -2.70 -0.17 -4.38
C MET A 29 -2.86 -0.31 -5.89
N LEU A 30 -1.94 -1.02 -6.54
CA LEU A 30 -1.93 -1.19 -7.98
C LEU A 30 -2.75 -2.42 -8.39
N ARG A 31 -2.52 -3.55 -7.72
CA ARG A 31 -3.17 -4.82 -8.06
C ARG A 31 -3.28 -5.74 -6.86
N VAL A 32 -4.43 -6.38 -6.75
CA VAL A 32 -4.63 -7.54 -5.89
C VAL A 32 -5.02 -8.70 -6.78
N SER A 33 -4.28 -9.80 -6.71
CA SER A 33 -4.57 -11.01 -7.50
C SER A 33 -4.63 -12.22 -6.59
N VAL A 34 -5.73 -12.96 -6.71
CA VAL A 34 -5.91 -14.29 -6.13
C VAL A 34 -6.05 -15.25 -7.31
N PRO A 35 -5.27 -16.34 -7.38
CA PRO A 35 -5.38 -17.29 -8.49
C PRO A 35 -6.77 -17.94 -8.50
N ASP A 36 -7.41 -18.02 -9.65
CA ASP A 36 -8.67 -18.75 -9.85
C ASP A 36 -8.47 -19.82 -10.91
N PRO A 37 -8.99 -21.06 -10.73
CA PRO A 37 -9.83 -21.53 -9.62
C PRO A 37 -9.03 -22.03 -8.40
N LEU A 38 -9.45 -21.67 -7.18
CA LEU A 38 -8.98 -22.33 -5.95
C LEU A 38 -9.70 -23.67 -5.76
N ILE A 39 -8.95 -24.77 -5.70
CA ILE A 39 -9.47 -26.07 -5.28
C ILE A 39 -9.39 -26.12 -3.75
N LEU A 40 -10.44 -26.61 -3.09
CA LEU A 40 -10.40 -26.81 -1.64
C LEU A 40 -9.20 -27.70 -1.25
N GLY A 41 -8.29 -27.16 -0.44
CA GLY A 41 -7.08 -27.85 0.00
C GLY A 41 -5.86 -27.64 -0.90
N SER A 42 -5.95 -26.90 -2.01
CA SER A 42 -4.78 -26.47 -2.77
C SER A 42 -4.12 -25.24 -2.14
N ALA A 43 -2.80 -25.12 -2.28
CA ALA A 43 -2.09 -23.89 -1.99
C ALA A 43 -2.46 -22.82 -3.03
N ALA A 44 -2.43 -21.56 -2.62
CA ALA A 44 -2.65 -20.41 -3.48
C ALA A 44 -1.79 -19.26 -2.99
N ASP A 45 -1.11 -18.59 -3.92
CA ASP A 45 -0.31 -17.42 -3.64
C ASP A 45 -1.18 -16.17 -3.76
N LEU A 46 -1.11 -15.29 -2.77
CA LEU A 46 -1.83 -14.02 -2.78
C LEU A 46 -0.87 -12.93 -3.26
N PHE A 47 -1.29 -12.11 -4.22
CA PHE A 47 -0.43 -11.05 -4.75
C PHE A 47 -1.01 -9.69 -4.42
N CYS A 48 -0.14 -8.81 -3.90
CA CYS A 48 -0.44 -7.39 -3.71
C CYS A 48 0.71 -6.55 -4.27
N ASP A 49 0.42 -5.82 -5.35
CA ASP A 49 1.32 -4.82 -5.92
C ASP A 49 0.88 -3.45 -5.40
N PHE A 50 1.82 -2.68 -4.84
CA PHE A 50 1.58 -1.33 -4.34
C PHE A 50 2.75 -0.40 -4.67
N ASP A 51 2.44 0.87 -4.93
CA ASP A 51 3.41 1.93 -5.10
C ASP A 51 3.46 2.77 -3.82
N MET A 52 4.67 2.93 -3.29
CA MET A 52 4.92 3.65 -2.06
C MET A 52 5.02 5.17 -2.27
N GLU A 53 5.21 5.65 -3.50
CA GLU A 53 5.35 7.06 -3.88
C GLU A 53 6.30 7.88 -2.97
N GLY A 54 7.32 7.24 -2.39
CA GLY A 54 8.27 7.86 -1.46
C GLY A 54 7.90 7.79 0.03
N ALA A 55 6.81 7.12 0.40
CA ALA A 55 6.46 6.77 1.78
C ALA A 55 7.05 5.41 2.20
N GLN A 56 6.98 5.08 3.49
CA GLN A 56 7.37 3.78 4.03
C GLN A 56 6.13 2.92 4.30
N LEU A 57 6.21 1.62 3.99
CA LEU A 57 5.10 0.70 4.19
C LEU A 57 5.00 0.40 5.67
N TYR A 58 3.83 0.71 6.26
CA TYR A 58 3.60 0.40 7.66
C TYR A 58 3.26 -1.08 7.87
N SER A 59 2.22 -1.57 7.17
CA SER A 59 1.79 -2.95 7.31
C SER A 59 1.01 -3.47 6.10
N VAL A 60 1.08 -4.78 5.84
CA VAL A 60 0.19 -5.52 4.95
C VAL A 60 -0.59 -6.53 5.77
N LYS A 61 -1.90 -6.65 5.55
CA LYS A 61 -2.76 -7.56 6.33
C LYS A 61 -3.74 -8.29 5.42
N TRP A 62 -3.93 -9.58 5.67
CA TRP A 62 -4.92 -10.38 4.97
C TRP A 62 -6.02 -10.86 5.89
N TYR A 63 -7.25 -10.78 5.38
CA TYR A 63 -8.46 -11.13 6.10
C TYR A 63 -9.25 -12.18 5.33
N LYS A 64 -9.79 -13.16 6.06
CA LYS A 64 -10.81 -14.06 5.57
C LYS A 64 -12.01 -13.98 6.51
N ASN A 65 -13.19 -13.69 5.96
CA ASN A 65 -14.44 -13.60 6.73
C ASN A 65 -14.32 -12.68 7.96
N GLY A 66 -13.62 -11.55 7.80
CA GLY A 66 -13.40 -10.57 8.86
C GLY A 66 -12.35 -10.97 9.91
N LYS A 67 -11.64 -12.09 9.75
CA LYS A 67 -10.53 -12.50 10.63
C LYS A 67 -9.20 -12.34 9.93
N GLU A 68 -8.28 -11.61 10.58
CA GLU A 68 -6.87 -11.52 10.16
C GLU A 68 -6.24 -12.90 10.26
N PHE A 69 -5.54 -13.34 9.22
CA PHE A 69 -4.78 -14.60 9.22
C PHE A 69 -3.29 -14.41 8.91
N PHE A 70 -2.92 -13.26 8.34
CA PHE A 70 -1.54 -12.87 8.06
C PHE A 70 -1.38 -11.37 8.25
N ARG A 71 -0.23 -10.97 8.79
CA ARG A 71 0.22 -9.59 8.87
C ARG A 71 1.72 -9.49 8.66
N TYR A 72 2.12 -8.52 7.85
CA TYR A 72 3.49 -8.04 7.74
C TYR A 72 3.61 -6.64 8.33
N MET A 73 4.63 -6.38 9.16
CA MET A 73 4.96 -5.07 9.73
C MET A 73 6.44 -4.74 9.47
N ALA A 74 6.72 -3.69 8.71
CA ALA A 74 8.09 -3.40 8.27
C ALA A 74 9.02 -2.95 9.40
N ASP A 75 8.46 -2.34 10.45
CA ASP A 75 9.22 -1.73 11.55
C ASP A 75 9.41 -2.67 12.76
N GLU A 76 8.89 -3.91 12.71
CA GLU A 76 8.99 -4.87 13.82
C GLU A 76 10.21 -5.79 13.70
N ILE A 77 10.73 -6.24 14.86
CA ILE A 77 11.86 -7.19 14.94
C ILE A 77 11.49 -8.54 14.31
N ASP A 78 10.23 -8.95 14.51
CA ASP A 78 9.64 -10.10 13.84
C ASP A 78 8.55 -9.59 12.90
N PRO A 79 8.87 -9.34 11.63
CA PRO A 79 8.00 -8.59 10.74
C PRO A 79 6.81 -9.39 10.23
N ILE A 80 6.70 -10.69 10.53
CA ILE A 80 5.63 -11.56 10.04
C ILE A 80 4.87 -12.16 11.22
N ASP A 81 3.56 -11.96 11.24
CA ASP A 81 2.63 -12.58 12.20
C ASP A 81 1.59 -13.41 11.44
N THR A 82 1.38 -14.66 11.89
CA THR A 82 0.38 -15.57 11.32
C THR A 82 -0.64 -15.94 12.38
N LEU A 83 -1.91 -15.66 12.08
CA LEU A 83 -3.01 -15.92 13.00
C LEU A 83 -3.80 -17.15 12.56
N ASN A 84 -4.14 -17.98 13.53
CA ASN A 84 -4.90 -19.21 13.25
C ASN A 84 -6.36 -18.88 12.91
N VAL A 85 -6.72 -19.11 11.65
CA VAL A 85 -8.09 -19.02 11.15
C VAL A 85 -8.51 -20.39 10.62
N HIS A 86 -9.70 -20.86 11.01
CA HIS A 86 -10.19 -22.17 10.62
C HIS A 86 -10.19 -22.38 9.09
N GLY A 87 -9.51 -23.45 8.66
CA GLY A 87 -9.39 -23.82 7.25
C GLY A 87 -8.47 -22.88 6.44
N ILE A 88 -7.50 -22.23 7.09
CA ILE A 88 -6.40 -21.49 6.46
C ILE A 88 -5.08 -21.96 7.07
N TYR A 89 -4.12 -22.24 6.18
CA TYR A 89 -2.75 -22.58 6.53
C TYR A 89 -1.85 -21.63 5.75
N VAL A 90 -1.01 -20.89 6.46
CA VAL A 90 -0.03 -19.96 5.86
C VAL A 90 1.32 -20.66 5.84
N ASP A 91 1.98 -20.70 4.69
CA ASP A 91 3.34 -21.24 4.59
C ASP A 91 4.35 -20.22 5.15
N GLY A 92 5.20 -20.66 6.08
CA GLY A 92 6.14 -19.82 6.81
C GLY A 92 7.44 -19.49 6.05
N MET A 93 7.60 -19.96 4.80
CA MET A 93 8.81 -19.68 4.00
C MET A 93 8.85 -18.29 3.33
N LEU A 94 7.92 -17.39 3.64
CA LEU A 94 7.81 -16.04 3.06
C LEU A 94 9.00 -15.10 3.38
N ASN A 95 9.85 -15.46 4.34
CA ASN A 95 10.99 -14.66 4.81
C ASN A 95 12.00 -14.30 3.71
N HIS A 96 12.11 -15.12 2.65
CA HIS A 96 13.05 -14.89 1.54
C HIS A 96 12.43 -14.18 0.33
N ILE A 97 11.10 -14.16 0.21
CA ILE A 97 10.40 -13.75 -1.03
C ILE A 97 9.89 -12.30 -0.93
N MET A 98 9.75 -11.77 0.28
CA MET A 98 9.37 -10.36 0.53
C MET A 98 10.57 -9.39 0.44
N SER A 99 11.60 -9.76 -0.33
CA SER A 99 12.87 -9.03 -0.47
C SER A 99 12.84 -7.89 -1.50
N THR A 100 11.71 -7.70 -2.19
CA THR A 100 11.51 -6.57 -3.11
C THR A 100 10.53 -5.54 -2.54
N PRO A 101 10.95 -4.28 -2.35
CA PRO A 101 10.10 -3.25 -1.72
C PRO A 101 8.88 -2.82 -2.56
N GLU A 102 8.79 -3.26 -3.82
CA GLU A 102 7.73 -2.89 -4.78
C GLU A 102 6.71 -4.02 -5.02
N LYS A 103 6.96 -5.24 -4.51
CA LYS A 103 6.08 -6.40 -4.70
C LYS A 103 6.12 -7.30 -3.48
N SER A 104 4.99 -7.49 -2.82
CA SER A 104 4.82 -8.53 -1.82
C SER A 104 4.19 -9.77 -2.46
N PHE A 105 4.96 -10.85 -2.55
CA PHE A 105 4.39 -12.21 -2.54
C PHE A 105 3.77 -12.41 -1.15
N CYS A 106 2.48 -12.75 -1.09
CA CYS A 106 1.78 -13.04 0.14
C CYS A 106 1.34 -14.50 0.20
#